data_AF-A0A852TUM9-F1
#
_entry.id   AF-A0A852TUM9-F1
#
_cell.length_a   1.000
_cell.length_b   1.000
_cell.length_c   1.000
_cell.angle_alpha   90.00
_cell.angle_beta   90.00
_cell.angle_gamma   90.00
#
_symmetry.space_group_name_H-M   'P 1'
#
loop_
_entity.id
_entity.type
_entity.pdbx_description
1 polymer ?
#
loop_
_entity_poly.entity_id
_entity_poly.type
_entity_poly.pdbx_seq_one_letter_code
_entity_poly.pdbx_strand_id
1 'polypeptide(L)'
;MTPENAEPRGPREIVAGVDGSGPAWAALEWAAAAAAGRGAALRIVYALSMPLVREPFGKAIRMAPTPEVAERGGAFLAAAAERVGRAHPRLPVQTQVSAREPAPALLAAAEHAELAVVGSRGLGGLGSTFFGSVSLRVAAHAACPVVVIPPEKKGGARGDRRDVVVGVDGSPASAAALRCALREAARIGADLVAVHVLRAPEPPGPLAPDADAESDRDRRTNAERVEGYVHDFVARERPPGSGGVDVRVAVMEGHAAQALLEQSEGAALLVVGSRGHGGFLGLLLGSVSRAVLHHSAVPVMVVRSGSEPPPS
;
A
#
# COMPACT_ATOMS: atom_id res chain seq x y z
N MET A 1 13.51 -7.52 -39.61
CA MET A 1 13.27 -7.12 -38.20
C MET A 1 12.49 -8.23 -37.54
N THR A 2 13.19 -9.10 -36.82
CA THR A 2 12.60 -10.15 -36.00
C THR A 2 11.90 -9.54 -34.79
N PRO A 3 10.73 -10.07 -34.37
CA PRO A 3 10.13 -9.66 -33.12
C PRO A 3 11.08 -10.04 -31.98
N GLU A 4 11.41 -9.05 -31.17
CA GLU A 4 12.20 -9.16 -29.96
C GLU A 4 11.51 -10.18 -29.03
N ASN A 5 12.24 -11.25 -28.68
CA ASN A 5 11.85 -12.27 -27.72
C ASN A 5 11.49 -11.59 -26.39
N ALA A 6 10.20 -11.36 -26.14
CA ALA A 6 9.71 -11.13 -24.79
C ALA A 6 9.97 -12.41 -24.00
N GLU A 7 10.94 -12.37 -23.08
CA GLU A 7 11.15 -13.44 -22.12
C GLU A 7 9.81 -13.79 -21.45
N PRO A 8 9.48 -15.07 -21.29
CA PRO A 8 8.25 -15.48 -20.64
C PRO A 8 8.24 -14.89 -19.23
N ARG A 9 7.37 -13.90 -19.00
CA ARG A 9 7.19 -13.30 -17.68
C ARG A 9 6.89 -14.44 -16.71
N GLY A 10 7.70 -14.54 -15.66
CA GLY A 10 7.46 -15.47 -14.57
C GLY A 10 6.03 -15.35 -14.03
N PRO A 11 5.52 -16.38 -13.33
CA PRO A 11 4.17 -16.37 -12.80
C PRO A 11 3.92 -15.11 -11.94
N ARG A 12 2.75 -14.50 -12.10
CA ARG A 12 2.33 -13.36 -11.26
C ARG A 12 2.35 -13.78 -9.80
N GLU A 13 3.00 -13.00 -8.95
CA GLU A 13 3.25 -13.37 -7.57
C GLU A 13 2.92 -12.23 -6.61
N ILE A 14 2.28 -12.57 -5.49
CA ILE A 14 2.11 -11.69 -4.34
C ILE A 14 3.07 -12.14 -3.25
N VAL A 15 3.80 -11.18 -2.68
CA VAL A 15 4.73 -11.42 -1.57
C VAL A 15 4.09 -11.00 -0.27
N ALA A 16 4.11 -11.88 0.74
CA ALA A 16 3.65 -11.59 2.09
C ALA A 16 4.80 -11.70 3.08
N GLY A 17 5.06 -10.63 3.83
CA GLY A 17 6.01 -10.63 4.94
C GLY A 17 5.37 -11.05 6.24
N VAL A 18 5.93 -12.09 6.86
CA VAL A 18 5.44 -12.61 8.13
C VAL A 18 6.54 -12.60 9.18
N ASP A 19 6.18 -12.32 10.43
CA ASP A 19 7.08 -12.37 11.58
C ASP A 19 6.48 -13.11 12.78
N GLY A 20 5.29 -13.71 12.61
CA GLY A 20 4.56 -14.42 13.66
C GLY A 20 3.68 -13.54 14.55
N SER A 21 3.69 -12.21 14.35
CA SER A 21 2.78 -11.30 15.06
C SER A 21 1.34 -11.38 14.54
N GLY A 22 0.37 -10.94 15.36
CA GLY A 22 -1.04 -10.86 14.95
C GLY A 22 -1.27 -10.05 13.66
N PRO A 23 -0.72 -8.83 13.52
CA PRO A 23 -0.80 -8.06 12.27
C PRO A 23 -0.17 -8.77 11.06
N ALA A 24 0.88 -9.56 11.25
CA ALA A 24 1.46 -10.37 10.18
C ALA A 24 0.52 -11.50 9.72
N TRP A 25 -0.29 -12.08 10.61
CA TRP A 25 -1.32 -13.05 10.22
C TRP A 25 -2.45 -12.40 9.44
N ALA A 26 -2.95 -11.24 9.88
CA ALA A 26 -3.94 -10.47 9.10
C ALA A 26 -3.39 -10.06 7.72
N ALA A 27 -2.09 -9.70 7.65
CA ALA A 27 -1.40 -9.45 6.40
C ALA A 27 -1.34 -10.67 5.49
N LEU A 28 -1.03 -11.85 6.04
CA LEU A 28 -1.01 -13.09 5.29
C LEU A 28 -2.40 -13.48 4.76
N GLU A 29 -3.44 -13.36 5.58
CA GLU A 29 -4.82 -13.66 5.17
C GLU A 29 -5.30 -12.70 4.07
N TRP A 30 -5.00 -11.40 4.20
CA TRP A 30 -5.30 -10.42 3.15
C TRP A 30 -4.53 -10.74 1.86
N ALA A 31 -3.24 -11.08 1.95
CA ALA A 31 -2.40 -11.43 0.81
C ALA A 31 -2.89 -12.69 0.09
N ALA A 32 -3.32 -13.71 0.83
CA ALA A 32 -3.87 -14.94 0.28
C ALA A 32 -5.17 -14.68 -0.50
N ALA A 33 -6.08 -13.89 0.07
CA ALA A 33 -7.32 -13.49 -0.61
C ALA A 33 -7.03 -12.66 -1.88
N ALA A 34 -6.05 -11.75 -1.81
CA ALA A 34 -5.61 -10.98 -2.97
C ALA A 34 -4.99 -11.87 -4.06
N ALA A 35 -4.16 -12.85 -3.69
CA ALA A 35 -3.51 -13.75 -4.64
C ALA A 35 -4.54 -14.66 -5.33
N ALA A 36 -5.45 -15.24 -4.54
CA ALA A 36 -6.55 -16.05 -5.06
C ALA A 36 -7.46 -15.26 -6.02
N GLY A 37 -7.79 -14.01 -5.67
CA GLY A 37 -8.61 -13.13 -6.50
C GLY A 37 -7.94 -12.69 -7.81
N ARG A 38 -6.60 -12.77 -7.90
CA ARG A 38 -5.82 -12.44 -9.11
C ARG A 38 -5.41 -13.66 -9.92
N GLY A 39 -5.60 -14.87 -9.41
CA GLY A 39 -4.97 -16.06 -9.97
C GLY A 39 -3.44 -16.03 -9.90
N ALA A 40 -2.88 -15.31 -8.92
CA ALA A 40 -1.44 -15.21 -8.69
C ALA A 40 -0.97 -16.26 -7.68
N ALA A 41 0.33 -16.59 -7.70
CA ALA A 41 0.95 -17.35 -6.62
C ALA A 41 1.18 -16.47 -5.38
N LEU A 42 1.20 -17.08 -4.19
CA LEU A 42 1.55 -16.42 -2.94
C LEU A 42 2.93 -16.88 -2.47
N ARG A 43 3.87 -15.95 -2.28
CA ARG A 43 5.16 -16.21 -1.63
C ARG A 43 5.17 -15.66 -0.22
N ILE A 44 5.29 -16.54 0.77
CA ILE A 44 5.39 -16.19 2.18
C ILE A 44 6.87 -16.08 2.56
N VAL A 45 7.30 -14.90 3.00
CA VAL A 45 8.70 -14.60 3.32
C VAL A 45 8.85 -14.42 4.83
N TYR A 46 9.74 -15.22 5.43
CA TYR A 46 10.15 -15.08 6.83
C TYR A 46 11.64 -14.77 6.90
N ALA A 47 12.00 -13.69 7.60
CA ALA A 47 13.37 -13.22 7.70
C ALA A 47 13.96 -13.52 9.08
N LEU A 48 15.02 -14.33 9.11
CA LEU A 48 15.70 -14.76 10.33
C LEU A 48 16.55 -13.65 10.96
N SER A 49 16.87 -12.59 10.21
CA SER A 49 17.71 -11.48 10.68
C SER A 49 19.05 -11.94 11.23
N MET A 50 19.77 -12.76 10.46
CA MET A 50 21.05 -13.31 10.92
C MET A 50 22.10 -12.20 11.10
N PRO A 51 22.93 -12.24 12.15
CA PRO A 51 23.90 -11.19 12.43
C PRO A 51 24.86 -10.94 11.27
N LEU A 52 25.13 -9.67 11.02
CA LEU A 52 26.19 -9.24 10.11
C LEU A 52 27.44 -8.93 10.94
N VAL A 53 28.45 -9.79 10.86
CA VAL A 53 29.70 -9.65 11.60
C VAL A 53 30.76 -9.08 10.67
N ARG A 54 31.52 -8.10 11.14
CA ARG A 54 32.66 -7.56 10.40
C ARG A 54 33.95 -8.10 11.01
N GLU A 55 34.69 -8.85 10.20
CA GLU A 55 36.00 -9.35 10.61
C GLU A 55 37.00 -8.19 10.72
N PRO A 56 38.01 -8.27 11.62
CA PRO A 56 39.12 -7.32 11.64
C PRO A 56 39.79 -7.28 10.25
N PHE A 57 39.83 -6.08 9.64
CA PHE A 57 40.37 -5.85 8.29
C PHE A 57 39.68 -6.63 7.16
N GLY A 58 38.51 -7.24 7.41
CA GLY A 58 37.78 -8.08 6.46
C GLY A 58 36.46 -7.48 5.96
N LYS A 59 35.77 -8.25 5.11
CA LYS A 59 34.43 -7.91 4.61
C LYS A 59 33.39 -8.20 5.69
N ALA A 60 32.23 -7.54 5.60
CA ALA A 60 31.08 -7.89 6.42
C ALA A 60 30.49 -9.22 5.92
N ILE A 61 30.44 -10.23 6.78
CA ILE A 61 29.90 -11.56 6.50
C ILE A 61 28.61 -11.74 7.28
N ARG A 62 27.56 -12.24 6.62
CA ARG A 62 26.33 -12.61 7.31
C ARG A 62 26.43 -14.04 7.79
N MET A 63 26.20 -14.25 9.08
CA MET A 63 26.25 -15.58 9.66
C MET A 63 25.19 -16.49 9.03
N ALA A 64 25.53 -17.75 8.79
CA ALA A 64 24.55 -18.75 8.41
C ALA A 64 23.67 -19.09 9.62
N PRO A 65 22.36 -19.33 9.43
CA PRO A 65 21.52 -19.82 10.51
C PRO A 65 22.03 -21.17 11.00
N THR A 66 21.97 -21.39 12.31
CA THR A 66 22.16 -22.73 12.88
C THR A 66 21.04 -23.66 12.36
N PRO A 67 21.24 -24.98 12.34
CA PRO A 67 20.20 -25.93 11.93
C PRO A 67 18.88 -25.72 12.68
N GLU A 68 18.94 -25.48 13.99
CA GLU A 68 17.77 -25.22 14.85
C GLU A 68 17.01 -23.96 14.42
N VAL A 69 17.71 -22.85 14.13
CA VAL A 69 17.09 -21.59 13.70
C VAL A 69 16.46 -21.74 12.32
N ALA A 70 17.14 -22.44 11.40
CA ALA A 70 16.61 -22.70 10.06
C ALA A 70 15.36 -23.60 10.12
N GLU A 71 15.40 -24.67 10.93
CA GLU A 71 14.28 -25.58 11.13
C GLU A 71 13.08 -24.87 11.74
N ARG A 72 13.29 -24.03 12.77
CA ARG A 72 12.21 -23.26 13.38
C ARG A 72 11.55 -22.27 12.42
N GLY A 73 12.34 -21.59 11.58
CA GLY A 73 11.82 -20.74 10.51
C GLY A 73 11.03 -21.53 9.46
N GLY A 74 11.53 -22.71 9.08
CA GLY A 74 10.85 -23.62 8.16
C GLY A 74 9.52 -24.14 8.71
N ALA A 75 9.50 -24.58 9.96
CA ALA A 75 8.29 -25.06 10.65
C ALA A 75 7.23 -23.96 10.76
N PHE A 76 7.63 -22.72 11.06
CA PHE A 76 6.73 -21.57 11.08
C PHE A 76 6.10 -21.32 9.71
N LEU A 77 6.91 -21.31 8.65
CA LEU A 77 6.40 -21.13 7.29
C LEU A 77 5.51 -22.29 6.81
N ALA A 78 5.83 -23.52 7.20
CA ALA A 78 5.00 -24.68 6.88
C ALA A 78 3.60 -24.55 7.52
N ALA A 79 3.53 -24.16 8.79
CA ALA A 79 2.27 -23.89 9.47
C ALA A 79 1.48 -22.73 8.82
N ALA A 80 2.19 -21.67 8.41
CA ALA A 80 1.57 -20.54 7.70
C ALA A 80 1.00 -20.97 6.33
N ALA A 81 1.76 -21.74 5.57
CA ALA A 81 1.34 -22.27 4.27
C ALA A 81 0.15 -23.24 4.42
N GLU A 82 0.15 -24.10 5.43
CA GLU A 82 -0.95 -25.01 5.71
C GLU A 82 -2.24 -24.24 6.04
N ARG A 83 -2.16 -23.22 6.90
CA ARG A 83 -3.31 -22.37 7.23
C ARG A 83 -3.89 -21.70 5.98
N VAL A 84 -3.04 -21.17 5.11
CA VAL A 84 -3.46 -20.58 3.84
C VAL A 84 -4.07 -21.64 2.92
N GLY A 85 -3.44 -22.81 2.80
CA GLY A 85 -3.92 -23.91 1.95
C GLY A 85 -5.29 -24.44 2.36
N ARG A 86 -5.61 -24.45 3.66
CA ARG A 86 -6.96 -24.79 4.14
C ARG A 86 -8.02 -23.77 3.71
N ALA A 87 -7.70 -22.48 3.74
CA ALA A 87 -8.61 -21.41 3.33
C ALA A 87 -8.70 -21.25 1.80
N HIS A 88 -7.61 -21.52 1.09
CA HIS A 88 -7.49 -21.36 -0.37
C HIS A 88 -6.83 -22.61 -1.01
N PRO A 89 -7.56 -23.72 -1.18
CA PRO A 89 -6.98 -25.00 -1.63
C PRO A 89 -6.35 -24.99 -3.03
N ARG A 90 -6.75 -24.03 -3.87
CA ARG A 90 -6.25 -23.88 -5.25
C ARG A 90 -5.12 -22.85 -5.40
N LEU A 91 -4.75 -22.17 -4.31
CA LEU A 91 -3.73 -21.12 -4.35
C LEU A 91 -2.32 -21.75 -4.33
N PRO A 92 -1.47 -21.51 -5.34
CA PRO A 92 -0.06 -21.93 -5.26
C PRO A 92 0.65 -21.14 -4.16
N VAL A 93 1.11 -21.82 -3.11
CA VAL A 93 1.84 -21.21 -1.99
C VAL A 93 3.30 -21.62 -2.02
N GLN A 94 4.20 -20.65 -2.02
CA GLN A 94 5.64 -20.82 -1.87
C GLN A 94 6.09 -20.22 -0.54
N THR A 95 7.11 -20.82 0.06
CA THR A 95 7.69 -20.36 1.33
C THR A 95 9.16 -20.04 1.14
N GLN A 96 9.61 -18.91 1.66
CA GLN A 96 11.01 -18.49 1.61
C GLN A 96 11.51 -18.09 2.99
N VAL A 97 12.49 -18.83 3.50
CA VAL A 97 13.29 -18.41 4.65
C VAL A 97 14.47 -17.57 4.13
N SER A 98 14.67 -16.38 4.70
CA SER A 98 15.78 -15.50 4.36
C SER A 98 16.67 -15.24 5.56
N ALA A 99 17.98 -15.36 5.38
CA ALA A 99 18.96 -14.98 6.40
C ALA A 99 19.14 -13.45 6.52
N ARG A 100 18.60 -12.66 5.59
CA ARG A 100 18.70 -11.19 5.61
C ARG A 100 17.82 -10.59 6.71
N GLU A 101 18.03 -9.32 7.01
CA GLU A 101 17.05 -8.50 7.73
C GLU A 101 15.69 -8.44 6.98
N PRO A 102 14.58 -8.16 7.68
CA PRO A 102 13.24 -8.30 7.09
C PRO A 102 12.98 -7.39 5.90
N ALA A 103 13.34 -6.09 5.99
CA ALA A 103 13.11 -5.16 4.89
C ALA A 103 13.94 -5.53 3.64
N PRO A 104 15.26 -5.77 3.71
CA PRO A 104 16.03 -6.26 2.55
C PRO A 104 15.55 -7.60 1.98
N ALA A 105 15.06 -8.52 2.82
CA ALA A 105 14.48 -9.78 2.37
C ALA A 105 13.21 -9.54 1.55
N LEU A 106 12.31 -8.71 2.06
CA LEU A 106 11.05 -8.38 1.41
C LEU A 106 11.25 -7.57 0.14
N LEU A 107 12.16 -6.60 0.14
CA LEU A 107 12.47 -5.80 -1.05
C LEU A 107 13.01 -6.66 -2.20
N ALA A 108 13.86 -7.65 -1.88
CA ALA A 108 14.37 -8.58 -2.88
C ALA A 108 13.27 -9.53 -3.39
N ALA A 109 12.40 -10.02 -2.51
CA ALA A 109 11.27 -10.84 -2.95
C ALA A 109 10.26 -10.05 -3.80
N ALA A 110 10.08 -8.75 -3.48
CA ALA A 110 9.14 -7.86 -4.15
C ALA A 110 9.65 -7.27 -5.49
N GLU A 111 10.88 -7.58 -5.90
CA GLU A 111 11.50 -7.02 -7.11
C GLU A 111 10.69 -7.32 -8.39
N HIS A 112 10.11 -8.52 -8.46
CA HIS A 112 9.28 -8.99 -9.58
C HIS A 112 7.84 -9.33 -9.15
N ALA A 113 7.45 -8.96 -7.93
CA ALA A 113 6.11 -9.21 -7.44
C ALA A 113 5.10 -8.23 -8.05
N GLU A 114 3.85 -8.67 -8.19
CA GLU A 114 2.75 -7.78 -8.55
C GLU A 114 2.34 -6.89 -7.36
N LEU A 115 2.51 -7.42 -6.14
CA LEU A 115 2.10 -6.78 -4.90
C LEU A 115 2.91 -7.31 -3.72
N ALA A 116 3.31 -6.43 -2.82
CA ALA A 116 3.87 -6.82 -1.52
C ALA A 116 2.90 -6.46 -0.39
N VAL A 117 2.73 -7.36 0.58
CA VAL A 117 1.80 -7.20 1.70
C VAL A 117 2.58 -7.38 3.00
N VAL A 118 2.41 -6.44 3.93
CA VAL A 118 3.09 -6.44 5.23
C VAL A 118 2.15 -5.99 6.33
N GLY A 119 2.38 -6.47 7.55
CA GLY A 119 1.73 -5.91 8.74
C GLY A 119 2.26 -4.50 9.03
N SER A 120 1.41 -3.63 9.57
CA SER A 120 1.80 -2.28 10.05
C SER A 120 2.77 -2.33 11.22
N ARG A 121 2.80 -3.43 11.98
CA ARG A 121 3.66 -3.67 13.14
C ARG A 121 4.19 -5.10 13.15
N GLY A 122 5.29 -5.29 13.87
CA GLY A 122 5.90 -6.60 14.08
C GLY A 122 6.28 -6.86 15.54
N LEU A 123 7.09 -7.90 15.78
CA LEU A 123 7.45 -8.39 17.13
C LEU A 123 8.20 -7.36 18.03
N GLY A 124 8.86 -6.36 17.46
CA GLY A 124 9.66 -5.37 18.21
C GLY A 124 8.92 -4.11 18.66
N GLY A 125 7.62 -3.97 18.36
CA GLY A 125 6.83 -2.78 18.69
C GLY A 125 6.38 -2.75 20.15
N LEU A 126 7.27 -2.43 21.09
CA LEU A 126 6.91 -2.20 22.49
C LEU A 126 6.04 -0.93 22.60
N GLY A 127 4.78 -1.09 23.01
CA GLY A 127 3.97 -0.10 23.74
C GLY A 127 3.69 1.29 23.13
N SER A 128 4.10 1.58 21.89
CA SER A 128 4.02 2.94 21.32
C SER A 128 3.21 2.99 20.02
N THR A 129 2.66 4.17 19.76
CA THR A 129 1.81 4.55 18.63
C THR A 129 2.48 4.42 17.26
N PHE A 130 3.75 3.99 17.17
CA PHE A 130 4.60 4.08 15.98
C PHE A 130 4.48 2.87 15.02
N PHE A 131 4.60 3.17 13.72
CA PHE A 131 4.60 2.20 12.63
C PHE A 131 5.91 1.40 12.55
N GLY A 132 5.84 0.15 12.08
CA GLY A 132 7.01 -0.72 11.93
C GLY A 132 8.05 -0.15 10.94
N SER A 133 9.33 -0.23 11.31
CA SER A 133 10.43 0.18 10.44
C SER A 133 10.48 -0.61 9.13
N VAL A 134 10.07 -1.89 9.17
CA VAL A 134 10.01 -2.77 8.00
C VAL A 134 8.96 -2.31 7.01
N SER A 135 7.73 -2.09 7.46
CA SER A 135 6.61 -1.71 6.60
C SER A 135 6.83 -0.34 5.95
N LEU A 136 7.36 0.63 6.69
CA LEU A 136 7.70 1.94 6.13
C LEU A 136 8.80 1.83 5.06
N ARG A 137 9.87 1.06 5.34
CA ARG A 137 10.97 0.87 4.39
C ARG A 137 10.52 0.11 3.15
N VAL A 138 9.67 -0.91 3.30
CA VAL A 138 9.11 -1.63 2.15
C VAL A 138 8.21 -0.71 1.33
N ALA A 139 7.29 0.03 1.94
CA ALA A 139 6.43 1.00 1.25
C ALA A 139 7.24 2.10 0.52
N ALA A 140 8.39 2.50 1.06
CA ALA A 140 9.27 3.49 0.44
C ALA A 140 10.10 2.93 -0.73
N HIS A 141 10.46 1.64 -0.72
CA HIS A 141 11.50 1.09 -1.58
C HIS A 141 11.12 -0.15 -2.43
N ALA A 142 9.94 -0.76 -2.26
CA ALA A 142 9.54 -1.96 -3.03
C ALA A 142 9.08 -1.62 -4.46
N ALA A 143 9.62 -2.30 -5.48
CA ALA A 143 9.40 -1.95 -6.89
C ALA A 143 7.95 -2.16 -7.37
N CYS A 144 7.10 -2.81 -6.56
CA CYS A 144 5.68 -3.02 -6.75
C CYS A 144 4.86 -2.17 -5.75
N PRO A 145 3.51 -2.11 -5.88
CA PRO A 145 2.67 -1.51 -4.86
C PRO A 145 2.80 -2.28 -3.55
N VAL A 146 2.63 -1.58 -2.43
CA VAL A 146 2.75 -2.17 -1.10
C VAL A 146 1.46 -1.96 -0.34
N VAL A 147 0.85 -3.04 0.12
CA VAL A 147 -0.29 -2.98 1.03
C VAL A 147 0.19 -3.19 2.45
N VAL A 148 -0.13 -2.23 3.30
CA VAL A 148 0.13 -2.35 4.73
C VAL A 148 -1.17 -2.58 5.48
N ILE A 149 -1.21 -3.67 6.24
CA ILE A 149 -2.39 -4.07 7.00
C ILE A 149 -2.31 -3.47 8.42
N PRO A 150 -3.30 -2.66 8.82
CA PRO A 150 -3.38 -2.12 10.16
C PRO A 150 -3.59 -3.27 11.18
N PRO A 151 -3.31 -3.03 12.46
CA PRO A 151 -3.61 -4.00 13.49
C PRO A 151 -5.13 -4.11 13.66
N GLU A 152 -5.62 -5.32 13.90
CA GLU A 152 -7.06 -5.53 14.13
C GLU A 152 -7.53 -4.70 15.33
N LYS A 153 -8.54 -3.85 15.12
CA LYS A 153 -9.26 -3.20 16.23
C LYS A 153 -10.11 -4.29 16.92
N LYS A 154 -9.77 -4.64 18.16
CA LYS A 154 -10.65 -5.47 19.00
C LYS A 154 -12.02 -4.80 19.11
N GLY A 155 -13.05 -5.44 18.56
CA GLY A 155 -14.45 -4.97 18.65
C GLY A 155 -14.92 -4.00 17.58
N GLY A 156 -14.12 -3.71 16.54
CA GLY A 156 -14.59 -2.94 15.38
C GLY A 156 -15.23 -3.87 14.35
N ALA A 157 -16.51 -3.66 14.03
CA ALA A 157 -17.11 -4.28 12.85
C ALA A 157 -16.23 -3.96 11.63
N ARG A 158 -15.84 -4.99 10.86
CA ARG A 158 -15.23 -4.80 9.55
C ARG A 158 -16.22 -3.93 8.77
N GLY A 159 -15.83 -2.71 8.40
CA GLY A 159 -16.78 -1.76 7.84
C GLY A 159 -17.60 -2.38 6.71
N ASP A 160 -18.91 -2.16 6.74
CA ASP A 160 -19.84 -2.69 5.75
C ASP A 160 -19.65 -2.07 4.35
N ARG A 161 -18.89 -0.97 4.27
CA ARG A 161 -18.58 -0.31 3.01
C ARG A 161 -17.56 -1.13 2.24
N ARG A 162 -17.92 -1.50 1.02
CA ARG A 162 -17.03 -2.24 0.12
C ARG A 162 -16.12 -1.33 -0.69
N ASP A 163 -16.27 -0.01 -0.58
CA ASP A 163 -15.61 0.94 -1.47
C ASP A 163 -14.08 0.98 -1.29
N VAL A 164 -13.42 1.34 -2.37
CA VAL A 164 -12.00 1.69 -2.40
C VAL A 164 -11.90 3.21 -2.36
N VAL A 165 -11.03 3.75 -1.52
CA VAL A 165 -10.78 5.20 -1.42
C VAL A 165 -9.41 5.49 -2.00
N VAL A 166 -9.28 6.55 -2.81
CA VAL A 166 -7.98 6.96 -3.37
C VAL A 166 -7.75 8.46 -3.22
N GLY A 167 -6.53 8.83 -2.79
CA GLY A 167 -6.10 10.23 -2.77
C GLY A 167 -5.64 10.71 -4.14
N VAL A 168 -6.28 11.77 -4.63
CA VAL A 168 -5.97 12.40 -5.92
C VAL A 168 -5.38 13.79 -5.72
N ASP A 169 -4.15 14.02 -6.20
CA ASP A 169 -3.51 15.34 -6.15
C ASP A 169 -2.99 15.83 -7.51
N GLY A 170 -3.15 15.03 -8.57
CA GLY A 170 -2.69 15.35 -9.93
C GLY A 170 -1.26 14.87 -10.23
N SER A 171 -0.52 14.38 -9.23
CA SER A 171 0.87 13.96 -9.41
C SER A 171 0.98 12.62 -10.16
N PRO A 172 2.14 12.28 -10.77
CA PRO A 172 2.34 10.99 -11.41
C PRO A 172 2.13 9.78 -10.48
N ALA A 173 2.49 9.93 -9.20
CA ALA A 173 2.26 8.87 -8.21
C ALA A 173 0.78 8.76 -7.81
N SER A 174 0.05 9.87 -7.82
CA SER A 174 -1.41 9.86 -7.63
C SER A 174 -2.16 9.27 -8.84
N ALA A 175 -1.70 9.52 -10.08
CA ALA A 175 -2.21 8.85 -11.28
C ALA A 175 -2.01 7.33 -11.19
N ALA A 176 -0.82 6.90 -10.76
CA ALA A 176 -0.52 5.49 -10.51
C ALA A 176 -1.42 4.89 -9.42
N ALA A 177 -1.62 5.62 -8.32
CA ALA A 177 -2.51 5.23 -7.25
C ALA A 177 -3.96 5.06 -7.73
N LEU A 178 -4.46 6.00 -8.54
CA LEU A 178 -5.80 5.92 -9.13
C LEU A 178 -5.96 4.70 -10.03
N ARG A 179 -4.98 4.41 -10.90
CA ARG A 179 -5.01 3.21 -11.76
C ARG A 179 -5.04 1.92 -10.95
N CYS A 180 -4.22 1.81 -9.90
CA CYS A 180 -4.26 0.67 -8.99
C CYS A 180 -5.60 0.58 -8.26
N ALA A 181 -6.13 1.70 -7.76
CA ALA A 181 -7.40 1.73 -7.03
C ALA A 181 -8.58 1.29 -7.91
N LEU A 182 -8.63 1.72 -9.17
CA LEU A 182 -9.65 1.29 -10.14
C LEU A 182 -9.55 -0.21 -10.44
N ARG A 183 -8.34 -0.76 -10.58
CA ARG A 183 -8.14 -2.21 -10.76
C ARG A 183 -8.58 -2.99 -9.52
N GLU A 184 -8.26 -2.51 -8.32
CA GLU A 184 -8.70 -3.15 -7.07
C GLU A 184 -10.21 -3.12 -6.91
N ALA A 185 -10.83 -1.96 -7.16
CA ALA A 185 -12.27 -1.79 -7.09
C ALA A 185 -12.97 -2.75 -8.06
N ALA A 186 -12.51 -2.84 -9.30
CA ALA A 186 -13.03 -3.79 -10.29
C ALA A 186 -12.86 -5.25 -9.83
N ARG A 187 -11.69 -5.59 -9.27
CA ARG A 187 -11.37 -6.95 -8.81
C ARG A 187 -12.27 -7.42 -7.67
N ILE A 188 -12.62 -6.54 -6.73
CA ILE A 188 -13.44 -6.90 -5.56
C ILE A 188 -14.93 -6.57 -5.75
N GLY A 189 -15.32 -6.04 -6.92
CA GLY A 189 -16.69 -5.62 -7.20
C GLY A 189 -17.14 -4.47 -6.30
N ALA A 190 -16.27 -3.46 -6.14
CA ALA A 190 -16.50 -2.29 -5.32
C ALA A 190 -16.55 -1.01 -6.14
N ASP A 191 -17.19 0.01 -5.57
CA ASP A 191 -17.13 1.37 -6.06
C ASP A 191 -15.85 2.08 -5.60
N LEU A 192 -15.51 3.19 -6.26
CA LEU A 192 -14.33 3.98 -5.96
C LEU A 192 -14.73 5.39 -5.50
N VAL A 193 -14.06 5.88 -4.46
CA VAL A 193 -14.13 7.28 -4.02
C VAL A 193 -12.79 7.95 -4.30
N ALA A 194 -12.78 8.88 -5.25
CA ALA A 194 -11.62 9.71 -5.57
C ALA A 194 -11.66 10.99 -4.73
N VAL A 195 -10.77 11.08 -3.74
CA VAL A 195 -10.72 12.19 -2.78
C VAL A 195 -9.65 13.17 -3.20
N HIS A 196 -10.04 14.41 -3.50
CA HIS A 196 -9.13 15.53 -3.69
C HIS A 196 -9.29 16.52 -2.55
N VAL A 197 -8.18 17.04 -2.01
CA VAL A 197 -8.22 17.95 -0.87
C VAL A 197 -7.62 19.29 -1.27
N LEU A 198 -8.48 20.31 -1.30
CA LEU A 198 -8.11 21.69 -1.44
C LEU A 198 -7.38 22.15 -0.20
N ARG A 199 -6.19 22.74 -0.39
CA ARG A 199 -5.53 23.48 0.68
C ARG A 199 -6.44 24.63 1.09
N ALA A 200 -6.75 24.71 2.38
CA ALA A 200 -7.39 25.90 2.91
C ALA A 200 -6.50 27.13 2.59
N PRO A 201 -7.09 28.27 2.20
CA PRO A 201 -6.35 29.52 2.14
C PRO A 201 -5.67 29.76 3.48
N GLU A 202 -4.43 30.27 3.48
CA GLU A 202 -3.85 30.75 4.73
C GLU A 202 -4.80 31.79 5.34
N PRO A 203 -5.06 31.75 6.67
CA PRO A 203 -5.91 32.74 7.28
C PRO A 203 -5.37 34.12 6.94
N PRO A 204 -6.23 35.06 6.51
CA PRO A 204 -5.80 36.39 6.18
C PRO A 204 -4.94 36.95 7.31
N GLY A 205 -3.76 37.48 6.95
CA GLY A 205 -2.93 38.17 7.93
C GLY A 205 -3.71 39.34 8.57
N PRO A 206 -3.22 39.92 9.68
CA PRO A 206 -3.95 40.94 10.46
C PRO A 206 -4.36 42.21 9.69
N LEU A 207 -3.96 42.33 8.42
CA LEU A 207 -4.13 43.49 7.56
C LEU A 207 -4.98 43.20 6.29
N ALA A 208 -5.58 42.01 6.15
CA ALA A 208 -6.41 41.73 4.98
C ALA A 208 -7.83 42.29 5.14
N PRO A 209 -8.43 42.86 4.08
CA PRO A 209 -9.80 43.38 4.14
C PRO A 209 -10.84 42.27 4.33
N ASP A 210 -11.91 42.56 5.08
CA ASP A 210 -13.03 41.67 5.35
C ASP A 210 -13.73 41.27 4.03
N ALA A 211 -13.69 39.97 3.69
CA ALA A 211 -14.18 39.44 2.42
C ALA A 211 -15.19 38.31 2.66
N ASP A 212 -16.34 38.64 3.25
CA ASP A 212 -17.21 37.62 3.85
C ASP A 212 -18.36 37.11 2.94
N ALA A 213 -18.66 37.76 1.80
CA ALA A 213 -19.77 37.33 0.92
C ALA A 213 -19.39 37.04 -0.54
N GLU A 214 -18.35 37.69 -1.07
CA GLU A 214 -17.79 37.41 -2.41
C GLU A 214 -17.01 36.08 -2.40
N SER A 215 -16.45 35.74 -1.22
CA SER A 215 -15.68 34.53 -0.93
C SER A 215 -16.47 33.22 -1.05
N ASP A 216 -17.78 33.18 -0.73
CA ASP A 216 -18.59 31.94 -0.81
C ASP A 216 -18.92 31.53 -2.26
N ARG A 217 -19.23 32.50 -3.12
CA ARG A 217 -19.52 32.24 -4.55
C ARG A 217 -18.26 31.85 -5.31
N ASP A 218 -17.14 32.50 -5.02
CA ASP A 218 -15.84 32.15 -5.58
C ASP A 218 -15.38 30.77 -5.10
N ARG A 219 -15.62 30.43 -3.82
CA ARG A 219 -15.33 29.08 -3.28
C ARG A 219 -16.15 27.99 -3.95
N ARG A 220 -17.47 28.16 -4.13
CA ARG A 220 -18.30 27.18 -4.86
C ARG A 220 -17.88 27.02 -6.31
N THR A 221 -17.67 28.13 -7.01
CA THR A 221 -17.22 28.10 -8.42
C THR A 221 -15.85 27.42 -8.55
N ASN A 222 -14.96 27.62 -7.58
CA ASN A 222 -13.66 26.96 -7.54
C ASN A 222 -13.80 25.45 -7.25
N ALA A 223 -14.68 25.06 -6.32
CA ALA A 223 -14.95 23.66 -6.02
C ALA A 223 -15.53 22.90 -7.22
N GLU A 224 -16.50 23.47 -7.93
CA GLU A 224 -17.09 22.88 -9.16
C GLU A 224 -16.04 22.72 -10.26
N ARG A 225 -15.17 23.72 -10.45
CA ARG A 225 -14.06 23.64 -11.42
C ARG A 225 -13.06 22.55 -11.06
N VAL A 226 -12.73 22.42 -9.77
CA VAL A 226 -11.81 21.39 -9.26
C VAL A 226 -12.43 20.02 -9.39
N GLU A 227 -13.71 19.87 -9.08
CA GLU A 227 -14.45 18.62 -9.25
C GLU A 227 -14.43 18.20 -10.73
N GLY A 228 -14.70 19.12 -11.67
CA GLY A 228 -14.54 18.87 -13.11
C GLY A 228 -13.13 18.43 -13.50
N TYR A 229 -12.09 19.09 -12.97
CA TYR A 229 -10.70 18.68 -13.18
C TYR A 229 -10.41 17.26 -12.66
N VAL A 230 -10.94 16.90 -11.49
CA VAL A 230 -10.76 15.55 -10.91
C VAL A 230 -11.53 14.52 -11.74
N HIS A 231 -12.73 14.84 -12.24
CA HIS A 231 -13.45 13.97 -13.17
C HIS A 231 -12.67 13.73 -14.46
N ASP A 232 -12.11 14.78 -15.07
CA ASP A 232 -11.27 14.65 -16.27
C ASP A 232 -10.00 13.85 -15.99
N PHE A 233 -9.38 14.05 -14.83
CA PHE A 233 -8.26 13.26 -14.36
C PHE A 233 -8.63 11.78 -14.23
N VAL A 234 -9.77 11.48 -13.59
CA VAL A 234 -10.29 10.12 -13.44
C VAL A 234 -10.55 9.47 -14.79
N ALA A 235 -11.20 10.17 -15.71
CA ALA A 235 -11.50 9.68 -17.04
C ALA A 235 -10.24 9.37 -17.84
N ARG A 236 -9.25 10.26 -17.81
CA ARG A 236 -7.98 10.09 -18.54
C ARG A 236 -7.14 8.94 -18.01
N GLU A 237 -7.07 8.78 -16.70
CA GLU A 237 -6.23 7.75 -16.07
C GLU A 237 -6.93 6.39 -15.97
N ARG A 238 -8.17 6.25 -16.45
CA ARG A 238 -8.96 5.03 -16.30
C ARG A 238 -8.35 3.86 -17.11
N PRO A 239 -7.93 2.76 -16.44
CA PRO A 239 -7.36 1.63 -17.17
C PRO A 239 -8.45 0.80 -17.88
N PRO A 240 -8.12 0.11 -18.98
CA PRO A 240 -9.01 -0.87 -19.61
C PRO A 240 -9.52 -1.91 -18.61
N GLY A 241 -10.76 -2.38 -18.81
CA GLY A 241 -11.39 -3.38 -17.91
C GLY A 241 -11.94 -2.81 -16.60
N SER A 242 -11.73 -1.52 -16.29
CA SER A 242 -12.28 -0.87 -15.09
C SER A 242 -13.59 -0.09 -15.33
N GLY A 243 -14.22 -0.26 -16.50
CA GLY A 243 -15.40 0.51 -16.90
C GLY A 243 -16.65 0.28 -16.04
N GLY A 244 -16.74 -0.86 -15.37
CA GLY A 244 -17.87 -1.20 -14.48
C GLY A 244 -17.78 -0.64 -13.05
N VAL A 245 -16.71 0.07 -12.71
CA VAL A 245 -16.53 0.68 -11.37
C VAL A 245 -17.26 2.02 -11.33
N ASP A 246 -18.20 2.21 -10.41
CA ASP A 246 -18.74 3.56 -10.18
C ASP A 246 -17.70 4.42 -9.46
N VAL A 247 -17.48 5.64 -9.94
CA VAL A 247 -16.47 6.55 -9.37
C VAL A 247 -17.14 7.81 -8.86
N ARG A 248 -17.18 7.94 -7.55
CA ARG A 248 -17.61 9.17 -6.87
C ARG A 248 -16.41 10.07 -6.62
N VAL A 249 -16.48 11.31 -7.06
CA VAL A 249 -15.50 12.34 -6.72
C VAL A 249 -15.91 13.01 -5.41
N ALA A 250 -14.94 13.22 -4.52
CA ALA A 250 -15.13 13.93 -3.26
C ALA A 250 -14.06 15.02 -3.14
N VAL A 251 -14.47 16.27 -3.35
CA VAL A 251 -13.62 17.44 -3.13
C VAL A 251 -13.82 17.91 -1.69
N MET A 252 -12.73 17.95 -0.92
CA MET A 252 -12.74 18.34 0.48
C MET A 252 -11.82 19.53 0.72
N GLU A 253 -12.06 20.29 1.78
CA GLU A 253 -11.15 21.35 2.24
C GLU A 253 -10.39 20.90 3.49
N GLY A 254 -9.12 21.29 3.62
CA GLY A 254 -8.35 21.12 4.85
C GLY A 254 -7.10 20.23 4.70
N HIS A 255 -6.85 19.39 5.71
CA HIS A 255 -5.61 18.59 5.76
C HIS A 255 -5.80 17.23 5.07
N ALA A 256 -5.07 17.01 3.97
CA ALA A 256 -5.23 15.84 3.10
C ALA A 256 -5.19 14.49 3.84
N ALA A 257 -4.26 14.30 4.77
CA ALA A 257 -4.18 13.05 5.52
C ALA A 257 -5.42 12.79 6.39
N GLN A 258 -5.98 13.83 7.02
CA GLN A 258 -7.14 13.70 7.89
C GLN A 258 -8.40 13.37 7.06
N ALA A 259 -8.62 14.13 5.99
CA ALA A 259 -9.75 13.90 5.08
C ALA A 259 -9.73 12.48 4.48
N LEU A 260 -8.55 11.95 4.11
CA LEU A 260 -8.42 10.58 3.63
C LEU A 260 -8.73 9.53 4.71
N LEU A 261 -8.27 9.76 5.94
CA LEU A 261 -8.56 8.86 7.06
C LEU A 261 -10.05 8.80 7.37
N GLU A 262 -10.72 9.95 7.43
CA GLU A 262 -12.16 10.06 7.66
C GLU A 262 -12.96 9.42 6.51
N GLN A 263 -12.63 9.73 5.25
CA GLN A 263 -13.34 9.16 4.10
C GLN A 263 -13.16 7.64 3.96
N SER A 264 -12.02 7.12 4.42
CA SER A 264 -11.70 5.69 4.37
C SER A 264 -12.24 4.91 5.57
N GLU A 265 -12.95 5.54 6.51
CA GLU A 265 -13.59 4.81 7.59
C GLU A 265 -14.57 3.76 7.06
N GLY A 266 -14.26 2.51 7.39
CA GLY A 266 -15.02 1.35 6.96
C GLY A 266 -14.82 0.92 5.52
N ALA A 267 -13.96 1.60 4.75
CA ALA A 267 -13.64 1.22 3.37
C ALA A 267 -12.87 -0.13 3.32
N ALA A 268 -12.94 -0.80 2.17
CA ALA A 268 -12.20 -2.03 1.94
C ALA A 268 -10.68 -1.80 1.80
N LEU A 269 -10.29 -0.63 1.26
CA LEU A 269 -8.91 -0.27 0.96
C LEU A 269 -8.77 1.25 0.80
N LEU A 270 -7.73 1.84 1.40
CA LEU A 270 -7.26 3.20 1.10
C LEU A 270 -6.01 3.13 0.19
N VAL A 271 -6.00 3.87 -0.91
CA VAL A 271 -4.90 3.90 -1.89
C VAL A 271 -4.31 5.31 -1.94
N VAL A 272 -2.99 5.41 -1.86
CA VAL A 272 -2.27 6.68 -1.95
C VAL A 272 -1.01 6.53 -2.82
N GLY A 273 -0.65 7.61 -3.50
CA GLY A 273 0.68 7.73 -4.09
C GLY A 273 1.74 7.74 -3.00
N SER A 274 2.95 7.29 -3.32
CA SER A 274 4.09 7.36 -2.40
C SER A 274 4.50 8.82 -2.14
N ARG A 275 4.25 9.72 -3.09
CA ARG A 275 4.58 11.15 -3.05
C ARG A 275 3.49 11.95 -3.75
N GLY A 276 3.44 13.24 -3.44
CA GLY A 276 2.59 14.21 -4.11
C GLY A 276 3.39 15.40 -4.66
N HIS A 277 2.72 16.49 -5.00
CA HIS A 277 3.36 17.69 -5.57
C HIS A 277 4.31 18.42 -4.61
N GLY A 278 4.08 18.36 -3.29
CA GLY A 278 4.86 19.09 -2.29
C GLY A 278 6.07 18.34 -1.70
N GLY A 279 6.49 17.22 -2.31
CA GLY A 279 7.54 16.36 -1.75
C GLY A 279 8.94 17.00 -1.81
N PHE A 280 9.65 17.04 -0.68
CA PHE A 280 11.07 17.42 -0.64
C PHE A 280 11.89 16.44 -1.50
N LEU A 281 12.72 16.98 -2.40
CA LEU A 281 13.65 16.22 -3.25
C LEU A 281 14.61 15.42 -2.36
N GLY A 282 14.35 14.12 -2.19
CA GLY A 282 15.15 13.21 -1.35
C GLY A 282 14.34 12.33 -0.40
N LEU A 283 13.08 12.67 -0.12
CA LEU A 283 12.18 11.80 0.65
C LEU A 283 11.46 10.80 -0.25
N LEU A 284 11.49 9.53 0.13
CA LEU A 284 10.87 8.43 -0.62
C LEU A 284 9.36 8.30 -0.38
N LEU A 285 8.88 8.83 0.75
CA LEU A 285 7.47 8.90 1.10
C LEU A 285 7.07 10.34 1.47
N GLY A 286 5.91 10.77 0.98
CA GLY A 286 5.28 12.05 1.31
C GLY A 286 4.70 12.07 2.71
N SER A 287 4.46 13.27 3.23
CA SER A 287 3.85 13.48 4.56
C SER A 287 2.47 12.85 4.67
N VAL A 288 1.64 12.96 3.63
CA VAL A 288 0.29 12.37 3.59
C VAL A 288 0.37 10.85 3.66
N SER A 289 1.15 10.21 2.77
CA SER A 289 1.31 8.75 2.72
C SER A 289 1.81 8.20 4.06
N ARG A 290 2.75 8.89 4.70
CA ARG A 290 3.27 8.49 6.02
C ARG A 290 2.23 8.63 7.13
N ALA A 291 1.45 9.72 7.12
CA ALA A 291 0.38 9.94 8.09
C ALA A 291 -0.75 8.91 7.95
N VAL A 292 -1.19 8.61 6.72
CA VAL A 292 -2.25 7.60 6.51
C VAL A 292 -1.79 6.19 6.89
N LEU A 293 -0.54 5.82 6.58
CA LEU A 293 0.03 4.54 7.03
C LEU A 293 -0.01 4.42 8.56
N HIS A 294 0.26 5.52 9.26
CA HIS A 294 0.33 5.53 10.71
C HIS A 294 -1.05 5.44 11.40
N HIS A 295 -2.08 6.06 10.81
CA HIS A 295 -3.36 6.27 11.48
C HIS A 295 -4.54 5.53 10.87
N SER A 296 -4.37 4.90 9.71
CA SER A 296 -5.47 4.20 9.03
C SER A 296 -5.98 3.02 9.85
N ALA A 297 -7.30 2.91 9.92
CA ALA A 297 -7.98 1.74 10.47
C ALA A 297 -8.24 0.65 9.40
N VAL A 298 -8.00 0.97 8.12
CA VAL A 298 -8.22 0.08 6.97
C VAL A 298 -6.89 -0.25 6.27
N PRO A 299 -6.80 -1.33 5.48
CA PRO A 299 -5.65 -1.61 4.63
C PRO A 299 -5.25 -0.39 3.80
N VAL A 300 -3.95 -0.09 3.74
CA VAL A 300 -3.42 1.04 2.95
C VAL A 300 -2.50 0.53 1.85
N MET A 301 -2.83 0.80 0.60
CA MET A 301 -1.96 0.58 -0.54
C MET A 301 -1.16 1.84 -0.86
N VAL A 302 0.16 1.73 -0.87
CA VAL A 302 1.08 2.77 -1.31
C VAL A 302 1.61 2.40 -2.69
N VAL A 303 1.44 3.32 -3.64
CA VAL A 303 1.83 3.12 -5.05
C VAL A 303 2.92 4.10 -5.43
N ARG A 304 4.02 3.61 -5.98
CA ARG A 304 5.08 4.45 -6.57
C ARG A 304 4.82 4.66 -8.06
N SER A 305 5.27 5.80 -8.57
CA SER A 305 5.30 6.03 -10.01
C SER A 305 6.18 4.95 -10.67
N GLY A 306 5.61 4.21 -11.63
CA GLY A 306 6.30 3.10 -12.31
C GLY A 306 6.27 1.76 -11.57
N SER A 307 5.63 1.67 -10.40
CA SER A 307 5.47 0.42 -9.66
C SER A 307 4.14 -0.28 -9.91
N GLU A 308 3.41 0.07 -10.97
CA GLU A 308 2.10 -0.50 -11.21
C GLU A 308 2.18 -1.92 -11.78
N PRO A 309 1.22 -2.79 -11.42
CA PRO A 309 1.02 -4.04 -12.14
C PRO A 309 0.80 -3.74 -13.63
N PRO A 310 1.43 -4.49 -14.55
CA PRO A 310 1.09 -4.40 -15.96
C PRO A 310 -0.41 -4.70 -16.18
N PRO A 311 -1.05 -4.14 -17.22
CA PRO A 311 -2.42 -4.49 -17.56
C PRO A 311 -2.54 -6.00 -17.77
N SER A 312 -3.66 -6.55 -17.31
CA SER A 312 -3.91 -7.99 -17.34
C SER A 312 -4.20 -8.51 -18.73
#